data_AF-A0A0F9Q6D2-F1
#
_entry.id   AF-A0A0F9Q6D2-F1
#
_cell.length_a   1.000
_cell.length_b   1.000
_cell.length_c   1.000
_cell.angle_alpha   90.00
_cell.angle_beta   90.00
_cell.angle_gamma   90.00
#
_symmetry.space_group_name_H-M   'P 1'
#
loop_
_entity.id
_entity.type
_entity.pdbx_description
1 polymer ?
#
loop_
_entity_poly.entity_id
_entity_poly.type
_entity_poly.pdbx_seq_one_letter_code
_entity_poly.pdbx_strand_id
1 'polypeptide(L)'
;MPQLRKDQLAAIIMNEEMLATPLLVLCIDAFGTDFFEWEPETFDIETRRVFGAALSDVNRDKVWALVTVLTTDLFYKSLETFIPVCNSLNGSEADFDDYDPVTSEEAAWGIIETQLVDPPAQGKSVGQRFSHEIRRYVGLTLKSEGVTTPPKAVADVPEYDRDPEEETGIVIGPDEGMLQMHERRQQAEREAIDDYVRGRLDDLAMQLQSLPLLHGQTGQIAQGLQSMRASLTMSPTPEKSAPAIL
;
A
#
# COMPACT_ATOMS: atom_id res chain seq x y z
N MET A 1 -12.01 -28.23 21.22
CA MET A 1 -12.26 -26.90 20.62
C MET A 1 -11.04 -25.98 20.65
N PRO A 2 -10.20 -25.91 21.71
CA PRO A 2 -9.01 -25.05 21.72
C PRO A 2 -7.96 -25.44 20.67
N GLN A 3 -7.73 -26.74 20.49
CA GLN A 3 -6.75 -27.26 19.52
C GLN A 3 -7.09 -26.91 18.08
N LEU A 4 -8.37 -27.11 17.68
CA LEU A 4 -8.84 -26.80 16.33
C LEU A 4 -8.66 -25.31 15.96
N ARG A 5 -8.76 -24.41 16.94
CA ARG A 5 -8.51 -22.97 16.75
C ARG A 5 -7.02 -22.67 16.65
N LYS A 6 -6.18 -23.34 17.45
CA LYS A 6 -4.72 -23.19 17.39
C LYS A 6 -4.17 -23.65 16.04
N ASP A 7 -4.67 -24.75 15.51
CA ASP A 7 -4.27 -25.26 14.18
C ASP A 7 -4.70 -24.29 13.06
N GLN A 8 -5.86 -23.64 13.19
CA GLN A 8 -6.31 -22.58 12.27
C GLN A 8 -5.42 -21.33 12.33
N LEU A 9 -5.06 -20.87 13.54
CA LEU A 9 -4.16 -19.73 13.72
C LEU A 9 -2.78 -20.00 13.13
N ALA A 10 -2.22 -21.19 13.40
CA ALA A 10 -0.97 -21.64 12.80
C ALA A 10 -1.02 -21.61 11.27
N ALA A 11 -2.11 -22.12 10.66
CA ALA A 11 -2.27 -22.09 9.21
C ALA A 11 -2.32 -20.66 8.64
N ILE A 12 -2.93 -19.70 9.35
CA ILE A 12 -2.99 -18.30 8.92
C ILE A 12 -1.60 -17.64 8.99
N ILE A 13 -0.90 -17.75 10.12
CA ILE A 13 0.39 -17.05 10.30
C ILE A 13 1.52 -17.63 9.43
N MET A 14 1.36 -18.87 8.96
CA MET A 14 2.28 -19.52 8.03
C MET A 14 1.89 -19.31 6.56
N ASN A 15 0.69 -18.79 6.26
CA ASN A 15 0.29 -18.53 4.89
C ASN A 15 0.87 -17.20 4.40
N GLU A 16 1.84 -17.27 3.48
CA GLU A 16 2.53 -16.11 2.91
C GLU A 16 1.62 -15.25 2.01
N GLU A 17 0.45 -15.74 1.62
CA GLU A 17 -0.57 -14.94 0.91
C GLU A 17 -1.32 -13.98 1.84
N MET A 18 -1.14 -14.10 3.16
CA MET A 18 -1.73 -13.17 4.11
C MET A 18 -1.13 -11.76 3.95
N LEU A 19 -2.00 -10.77 3.97
CA LEU A 19 -1.62 -9.36 3.93
C LEU A 19 -1.16 -8.90 5.32
N ALA A 20 -0.38 -7.84 5.36
CA ALA A 20 0.25 -7.38 6.59
C ALA A 20 -0.78 -6.90 7.61
N THR A 21 -1.84 -6.20 7.17
CA THR A 21 -2.86 -5.66 8.07
C THR A 21 -3.62 -6.76 8.84
N PRO A 22 -4.16 -7.82 8.20
CA PRO A 22 -4.71 -8.97 8.94
C PRO A 22 -3.75 -9.59 9.96
N LEU A 23 -2.47 -9.75 9.59
CA LEU A 23 -1.45 -10.30 10.49
C LEU A 23 -1.22 -9.39 11.70
N LEU A 24 -1.14 -8.08 11.47
CA LEU A 24 -1.01 -7.07 12.53
C LEU A 24 -2.23 -7.09 13.45
N VAL A 25 -3.45 -7.13 12.91
CA VAL A 25 -4.70 -7.21 13.69
C VAL A 25 -4.69 -8.47 14.55
N LEU A 26 -4.25 -9.60 14.01
CA LEU A 26 -4.15 -10.84 14.77
C LEU A 26 -3.12 -10.74 15.91
N CYS A 27 -1.97 -10.09 15.68
CA CYS A 27 -0.96 -9.87 16.70
C CYS A 27 -1.46 -8.93 17.80
N ILE A 28 -2.14 -7.83 17.45
CA ILE A 28 -2.73 -6.89 18.42
C ILE A 28 -3.81 -7.59 19.24
N ASP A 29 -4.65 -8.42 18.62
CA ASP A 29 -5.67 -9.18 19.32
C ASP A 29 -5.07 -10.22 20.30
N ALA A 30 -3.93 -10.83 19.96
CA ALA A 30 -3.26 -11.83 20.78
C ALA A 30 -2.37 -11.23 21.90
N PHE A 31 -1.67 -10.15 21.60
CA PHE A 31 -0.59 -9.61 22.43
C PHE A 31 -0.83 -8.18 22.94
N GLY A 32 -1.88 -7.50 22.46
CA GLY A 32 -2.07 -6.07 22.67
C GLY A 32 -1.09 -5.23 21.84
N THR A 33 -0.86 -3.98 22.25
CA THR A 33 0.14 -3.10 21.61
C THR A 33 1.53 -3.25 22.19
N ASP A 34 1.68 -4.04 23.27
CA ASP A 34 2.94 -4.20 23.99
C ASP A 34 4.03 -4.83 23.11
N PHE A 35 3.65 -5.64 22.11
CA PHE A 35 4.63 -6.28 21.22
C PHE A 35 5.37 -5.31 20.30
N PHE A 36 4.90 -4.07 20.14
CA PHE A 36 5.62 -3.03 19.40
C PHE A 36 6.97 -2.69 20.03
N GLU A 37 7.15 -3.00 21.31
CA GLU A 37 8.39 -2.76 22.07
C GLU A 37 9.21 -4.04 22.27
N TRP A 38 8.77 -5.18 21.73
CA TRP A 38 9.47 -6.45 21.91
C TRP A 38 10.67 -6.56 20.98
N GLU A 39 11.69 -7.26 21.46
CA GLU A 39 12.75 -7.76 20.59
C GLU A 39 12.21 -8.89 19.68
N PRO A 40 12.75 -9.04 18.45
CA PRO A 40 12.31 -10.06 17.50
C PRO A 40 12.25 -11.49 18.09
N GLU A 41 13.23 -11.86 18.93
CA GLU A 41 13.26 -13.18 19.56
C GLU A 41 12.11 -13.39 20.55
N THR A 42 11.71 -12.31 21.25
CA THR A 42 10.57 -12.37 22.18
C THR A 42 9.28 -12.58 21.40
N PHE A 43 9.11 -11.86 20.29
CA PHE A 43 7.99 -12.04 19.38
C PHE A 43 7.91 -13.47 18.82
N ASP A 44 9.05 -14.06 18.41
CA ASP A 44 9.11 -15.44 17.93
C ASP A 44 8.73 -16.49 19.00
N ILE A 45 9.14 -16.27 20.25
CA ILE A 45 8.78 -17.16 21.37
C ILE A 45 7.27 -17.08 21.65
N GLU A 46 6.73 -15.86 21.69
CA GLU A 46 5.33 -15.62 22.03
C GLU A 46 4.36 -16.08 20.92
N THR A 47 4.71 -15.87 19.66
CA THR A 47 3.97 -16.38 18.50
C THR A 47 3.90 -17.90 18.52
N ARG A 48 5.01 -18.61 18.74
CA ARG A 48 5.01 -20.08 18.91
C ARG A 48 4.15 -20.53 20.08
N ARG A 49 4.19 -19.81 21.20
CA ARG A 49 3.41 -20.12 22.40
C ARG A 49 1.91 -20.01 22.13
N VAL A 50 1.48 -18.87 21.60
CA VAL A 50 0.06 -18.53 21.40
C VAL A 50 -0.52 -19.20 20.16
N PHE A 51 0.12 -19.03 19.00
CA PHE A 51 -0.39 -19.53 17.72
C PHE A 51 0.00 -20.99 17.45
N GLY A 52 1.05 -21.50 18.10
CA GLY A 52 1.50 -22.88 17.89
C GLY A 52 2.48 -23.08 16.75
N ALA A 53 2.83 -22.00 16.04
CA ALA A 53 3.85 -21.95 15.02
C ALA A 53 4.56 -20.59 15.07
N ALA A 54 5.73 -20.50 14.45
CA ALA A 54 6.34 -19.20 14.14
C ALA A 54 5.69 -18.65 12.88
N LEU A 55 5.71 -17.33 12.72
CA LEU A 55 5.41 -16.72 11.43
C LEU A 55 6.46 -17.20 10.40
N SER A 56 6.06 -17.30 9.13
CA SER A 56 7.05 -17.36 8.05
C SER A 56 7.89 -16.09 8.04
N ASP A 57 9.09 -16.13 7.47
CA ASP A 57 9.98 -14.97 7.41
C ASP A 57 9.30 -13.79 6.69
N VAL A 58 8.65 -14.05 5.55
CA VAL A 58 7.81 -13.07 4.81
C VAL A 58 6.73 -12.43 5.70
N ASN A 59 6.00 -13.23 6.47
CA ASN A 59 4.93 -12.70 7.33
C ASN A 59 5.46 -11.95 8.54
N ARG A 60 6.63 -12.35 9.05
CA ARG A 60 7.34 -11.61 10.10
C ARG A 60 7.78 -10.24 9.57
N ASP A 61 8.33 -10.18 8.36
CA ASP A 61 8.77 -8.95 7.72
C ASP A 61 7.60 -7.99 7.47
N LYS A 62 6.46 -8.50 6.99
CA LYS A 62 5.20 -7.73 6.87
C LYS A 62 4.76 -7.08 8.19
N VAL A 63 4.79 -7.85 9.28
CA VAL A 63 4.39 -7.34 10.60
C VAL A 63 5.36 -6.24 11.04
N TRP A 64 6.67 -6.47 10.95
CA TRP A 64 7.66 -5.47 11.34
C TRP A 64 7.63 -4.23 10.45
N ALA A 65 7.35 -4.37 9.15
CA ALA A 65 7.15 -3.24 8.25
C ALA A 65 6.03 -2.31 8.74
N LEU A 66 4.88 -2.87 9.15
CA LEU A 66 3.79 -2.06 9.73
C LEU A 66 4.12 -1.53 11.13
N VAL A 67 4.86 -2.28 11.96
CA VAL A 67 5.34 -1.76 13.24
C VAL A 67 6.25 -0.55 13.03
N THR A 68 7.17 -0.59 12.06
CA THR A 68 8.03 0.54 11.69
C THR A 68 7.19 1.75 11.26
N VAL A 69 6.14 1.54 10.46
CA VAL A 69 5.21 2.61 10.04
C VAL A 69 4.48 3.22 11.23
N LEU A 70 4.04 2.41 12.19
CA LEU A 70 3.24 2.86 13.33
C LEU A 70 4.06 3.51 14.45
N THR A 71 5.33 3.13 14.58
CA THR A 71 6.19 3.56 15.68
C THR A 71 7.21 4.62 15.28
N THR A 72 7.44 4.84 13.98
CA THR A 72 8.42 5.79 13.45
C THR A 72 7.84 6.60 12.29
N ASP A 73 8.52 7.67 11.88
CA ASP A 73 8.20 8.42 10.66
C ASP A 73 9.08 8.02 9.45
N LEU A 74 9.92 6.99 9.60
CA LEU A 74 10.92 6.62 8.60
C LEU A 74 10.31 6.23 7.27
N PHE A 75 9.18 5.52 7.25
CA PHE A 75 8.46 5.20 6.01
C PHE A 75 8.09 6.45 5.18
N TYR A 76 7.83 7.58 5.85
CA TYR A 76 7.44 8.82 5.20
C TYR A 76 8.63 9.75 4.92
N LYS A 77 9.82 9.48 5.46
CA LYS A 77 10.97 10.39 5.43
C LYS A 77 12.21 9.82 4.76
N SER A 78 12.41 8.51 4.86
CA SER A 78 13.59 7.80 4.38
C SER A 78 13.23 6.89 3.21
N LEU A 79 13.82 7.15 2.04
CA LEU A 79 13.64 6.27 0.88
C LEU A 79 14.21 4.86 1.16
N GLU A 80 15.30 4.76 1.92
CA GLU A 80 15.92 3.50 2.34
C GLU A 80 14.98 2.63 3.19
N THR A 81 14.01 3.25 3.89
CA THR A 81 12.98 2.52 4.63
C THR A 81 11.72 2.30 3.81
N PHE A 82 11.36 3.27 2.96
CA PHE A 82 10.18 3.20 2.10
C PHE A 82 10.19 1.96 1.19
N ILE A 83 11.32 1.69 0.51
CA ILE A 83 11.47 0.58 -0.43
C ILE A 83 11.24 -0.79 0.25
N PRO A 84 12.03 -1.19 1.26
CA PRO A 84 11.86 -2.49 1.90
C PRO A 84 10.51 -2.65 2.62
N VAL A 85 9.90 -1.57 3.13
CA VAL A 85 8.53 -1.62 3.65
C VAL A 85 7.55 -1.99 2.52
N CYS A 86 7.59 -1.29 1.39
CA CYS A 86 6.73 -1.60 0.25
C CYS A 86 6.96 -3.04 -0.27
N ASN A 87 8.21 -3.50 -0.40
CA ASN A 87 8.52 -4.88 -0.78
C ASN A 87 7.94 -5.90 0.20
N SER A 88 8.14 -5.68 1.51
CA SER A 88 7.60 -6.55 2.56
C SER A 88 6.08 -6.66 2.49
N LEU A 89 5.38 -5.53 2.32
CA LEU A 89 3.92 -5.48 2.20
C LEU A 89 3.40 -6.19 0.93
N ASN A 90 4.25 -6.38 -0.08
CA ASN A 90 3.93 -7.14 -1.28
C ASN A 90 4.37 -8.61 -1.22
N GLY A 91 4.98 -9.05 -0.11
CA GLY A 91 5.33 -10.45 0.13
C GLY A 91 6.75 -10.84 -0.25
N SER A 92 7.61 -9.86 -0.56
CA SER A 92 9.04 -10.07 -0.70
C SER A 92 9.71 -10.11 0.68
N GLU A 93 10.77 -10.90 0.83
CA GLU A 93 11.62 -10.88 2.02
C GLU A 93 12.37 -9.54 2.10
N ALA A 94 12.59 -9.05 3.32
CA ALA A 94 13.38 -7.85 3.55
C ALA A 94 14.88 -8.18 3.39
N ASP A 95 15.40 -8.09 2.17
CA ASP A 95 16.84 -8.14 1.90
C ASP A 95 17.42 -6.72 1.89
N PHE A 96 18.40 -6.47 2.77
CA PHE A 96 19.10 -5.19 2.87
C PHE A 96 20.46 -5.19 2.16
N ASP A 97 20.92 -6.36 1.71
CA ASP A 97 22.18 -6.52 0.98
C ASP A 97 21.98 -6.36 -0.54
N ASP A 98 20.75 -6.55 -1.04
CA ASP A 98 20.37 -6.31 -2.44
C ASP A 98 19.51 -5.06 -2.61
N TYR A 99 19.72 -4.35 -3.72
CA TYR A 99 18.90 -3.21 -4.08
C TYR A 99 17.73 -3.67 -4.95
N ASP A 100 16.56 -3.85 -4.32
CA ASP A 100 15.32 -4.26 -4.98
C ASP A 100 14.32 -3.09 -5.10
N PRO A 101 14.33 -2.33 -6.21
CA PRO A 101 13.43 -1.20 -6.38
C PRO A 101 11.98 -1.65 -6.55
N VAL A 102 11.06 -0.98 -5.84
CA VAL A 102 9.63 -1.28 -5.95
C VAL A 102 9.07 -0.85 -7.31
N THR A 103 8.18 -1.67 -7.85
CA THR A 103 7.32 -1.33 -8.98
C THR A 103 6.26 -0.30 -8.57
N SER A 104 5.58 0.32 -9.55
CA SER A 104 4.52 1.28 -9.25
C SER A 104 3.32 0.63 -8.54
N GLU A 105 3.01 -0.63 -8.84
CA GLU A 105 1.98 -1.42 -8.19
C GLU A 105 2.31 -1.66 -6.71
N GLU A 106 3.55 -2.07 -6.43
CA GLU A 106 4.03 -2.34 -5.07
C GLU A 106 4.08 -1.08 -4.22
N ALA A 107 4.57 0.03 -4.79
CA ALA A 107 4.57 1.34 -4.14
C ALA A 107 3.13 1.81 -3.85
N ALA A 108 2.21 1.65 -4.81
CA ALA A 108 0.82 2.02 -4.63
C ALA A 108 0.14 1.19 -3.53
N TRP A 109 0.36 -0.12 -3.50
CA TRP A 109 -0.15 -0.97 -2.43
C TRP A 109 0.45 -0.63 -1.08
N GLY A 110 1.77 -0.45 -0.98
CA GLY A 110 2.44 -0.08 0.27
C GLY A 110 1.90 1.25 0.84
N ILE A 111 1.66 2.25 -0.02
CA ILE A 111 1.05 3.52 0.38
C ILE A 111 -0.42 3.34 0.82
N ILE A 112 -1.20 2.48 0.18
CA ILE A 112 -2.61 2.26 0.52
C ILE A 112 -2.76 1.43 1.80
N GLU A 113 -1.98 0.37 1.96
CA GLU A 113 -2.05 -0.49 3.13
C GLU A 113 -1.60 0.25 4.39
N THR A 114 -0.55 1.07 4.29
CA THR A 114 -0.10 1.90 5.42
C THR A 114 -1.15 2.94 5.83
N GLN A 115 -1.88 3.54 4.88
CA GLN A 115 -2.97 4.47 5.21
C GLN A 115 -4.14 3.82 5.96
N LEU A 116 -4.36 2.51 5.81
CA LEU A 116 -5.40 1.80 6.54
C LEU A 116 -5.10 1.72 8.04
N VAL A 117 -3.82 1.57 8.40
CA VAL A 117 -3.38 1.43 9.79
C VAL A 117 -2.93 2.76 10.41
N ASP A 118 -2.43 3.68 9.59
CA ASP A 118 -1.95 5.00 9.98
C ASP A 118 -2.55 6.08 9.05
N PRO A 119 -3.85 6.40 9.18
CA PRO A 119 -4.51 7.37 8.33
C PRO A 119 -3.97 8.79 8.55
N PRO A 120 -3.93 9.65 7.52
CA PRO A 120 -3.51 11.03 7.68
C PRO A 120 -4.44 11.78 8.64
N ALA A 121 -3.88 12.75 9.38
CA ALA A 121 -4.67 13.62 10.22
C ALA A 121 -5.75 14.36 9.41
N GLN A 122 -6.91 14.60 10.02
CA GLN A 122 -8.08 15.17 9.35
C GLN A 122 -7.73 16.46 8.58
N GLY A 123 -8.08 16.48 7.29
CA GLY A 123 -7.83 17.63 6.41
C GLY A 123 -6.41 17.72 5.83
N LYS A 124 -5.51 16.77 6.13
CA LYS A 124 -4.21 16.65 5.47
C LYS A 124 -4.28 15.63 4.34
N SER A 125 -3.64 15.96 3.21
CA SER A 125 -3.45 15.02 2.09
C SER A 125 -2.38 13.98 2.46
N VAL A 126 -2.45 12.80 1.86
CA VAL A 126 -1.47 11.72 2.03
C VAL A 126 -0.10 12.19 1.55
N GLY A 127 -0.04 12.83 0.38
CA GLY A 127 1.20 13.29 -0.24
C GLY A 127 2.03 14.25 0.64
N GLN A 128 1.38 15.03 1.52
CA GLN A 128 2.06 15.96 2.44
C GLN A 128 2.87 15.26 3.54
N ARG A 129 2.64 13.97 3.79
CA ARG A 129 3.41 13.20 4.78
C ARG A 129 4.78 12.83 4.24
N PHE A 130 4.84 12.47 2.96
CA PHE A 130 6.03 11.96 2.29
C PHE A 130 7.06 13.06 2.03
N SER A 131 8.34 12.72 2.21
CA SER A 131 9.46 13.59 1.84
C SER A 131 9.49 13.82 0.33
N HIS A 132 10.14 14.91 -0.08
CA HIS A 132 10.34 15.20 -1.50
C HIS A 132 11.01 14.03 -2.23
N GLU A 133 12.01 13.39 -1.61
CA GLU A 133 12.72 12.24 -2.17
C GLU A 133 11.78 11.05 -2.46
N ILE A 134 10.90 10.68 -1.54
CA ILE A 134 9.96 9.56 -1.77
C ILE A 134 8.94 9.93 -2.85
N ARG A 135 8.34 11.12 -2.77
CA ARG A 135 7.38 11.60 -3.79
C ARG A 135 8.00 11.59 -5.18
N ARG A 136 9.26 12.00 -5.25
CA ARG A 136 10.06 12.01 -6.46
C ARG A 136 10.36 10.62 -6.97
N TYR A 137 10.75 9.71 -6.09
CA TYR A 137 10.98 8.31 -6.41
C TYR A 137 9.72 7.66 -6.99
N VAL A 138 8.55 7.80 -6.34
CA VAL A 138 7.28 7.27 -6.84
C VAL A 138 6.94 7.86 -8.22
N GLY A 139 7.17 9.17 -8.43
CA GLY A 139 6.99 9.80 -9.74
C GLY A 139 7.93 9.27 -10.83
N LEU A 140 9.18 8.97 -10.49
CA LEU A 140 10.15 8.37 -11.41
C LEU A 140 9.81 6.92 -11.72
N THR A 141 9.39 6.12 -10.74
CA THR A 141 8.93 4.74 -10.95
C THR A 141 7.75 4.73 -11.92
N LEU A 142 6.71 5.53 -11.66
CA LEU A 142 5.57 5.68 -12.57
C LEU A 142 6.01 6.10 -13.97
N LYS A 143 6.86 7.14 -14.09
CA LYS A 143 7.35 7.62 -15.39
C LYS A 143 8.15 6.53 -16.14
N SER A 144 8.95 5.74 -15.43
CA SER A 144 9.76 4.66 -16.03
C SER A 144 8.91 3.52 -16.59
N GLU A 145 7.75 3.28 -15.99
CA GLU A 145 6.74 2.32 -16.46
C GLU A 145 5.81 2.94 -17.52
N GLY A 146 6.07 4.18 -17.92
CA GLY A 146 5.31 4.88 -18.94
C GLY A 146 4.02 5.50 -18.42
N VAL A 147 3.87 5.70 -17.10
CA VAL A 147 2.74 6.38 -16.46
C VAL A 147 3.14 7.83 -16.14
N THR A 148 2.60 8.78 -16.90
CA THR A 148 2.87 10.22 -16.72
C THR A 148 1.78 10.96 -15.97
N THR A 149 0.60 10.35 -15.84
CA THR A 149 -0.49 10.84 -14.99
C THR A 149 -0.68 9.87 -13.83
N PRO A 150 -0.76 10.33 -12.57
CA PRO A 150 -0.80 9.41 -11.45
C PRO A 150 -2.12 8.60 -11.42
N PRO A 151 -2.08 7.32 -11.03
CA PRO A 151 -3.28 6.51 -10.81
C PRO A 151 -4.05 7.01 -9.58
N LYS A 152 -5.33 6.66 -9.46
CA LYS A 152 -6.19 7.20 -8.38
C LYS A 152 -5.71 6.79 -7.00
N ALA A 153 -5.20 5.57 -6.87
CA ALA A 153 -4.71 5.04 -5.60
C ALA A 153 -3.65 5.93 -4.93
N VAL A 154 -2.83 6.62 -5.71
CA VAL A 154 -1.74 7.48 -5.20
C VAL A 154 -1.78 8.88 -5.83
N ALA A 155 -2.96 9.39 -6.19
CA ALA A 155 -3.08 10.61 -6.99
C ALA A 155 -2.32 11.84 -6.45
N ASP A 156 -2.15 11.97 -5.13
CA ASP A 156 -1.53 13.11 -4.46
C ASP A 156 -0.08 12.89 -4.00
N VAL A 157 0.49 11.69 -4.19
CA VAL A 157 1.85 11.36 -3.72
C VAL A 157 2.94 11.75 -4.73
N PRO A 158 2.91 11.29 -6.00
CA PRO A 158 4.00 11.45 -6.96
C PRO A 158 4.36 12.90 -7.24
N GLU A 159 5.65 13.15 -7.44
CA GLU A 159 6.19 14.42 -7.93
C GLU A 159 6.95 14.20 -9.23
N TYR A 160 6.37 14.63 -10.35
CA TYR A 160 6.98 14.53 -11.68
C TYR A 160 7.95 15.68 -11.95
N ASP A 161 8.88 15.47 -12.88
CA ASP A 161 9.67 16.59 -13.41
C ASP A 161 8.75 17.53 -14.16
N ARG A 162 9.06 18.83 -14.10
CA ARG A 162 8.62 19.73 -15.16
C ARG A 162 9.37 19.31 -16.43
N ASP A 163 8.64 18.96 -17.48
CA ASP A 163 9.29 18.64 -18.75
C ASP A 163 9.98 19.92 -19.28
N PRO A 164 11.30 19.88 -19.57
CA PRO A 164 12.02 21.02 -20.12
C PRO A 164 11.53 21.41 -21.52
N GLU A 165 10.76 20.55 -22.19
CA GLU A 165 10.14 20.83 -23.49
C GLU A 165 9.03 21.90 -23.40
N GLU A 166 8.41 22.12 -22.24
CA GLU A 166 7.47 23.24 -22.01
C GLU A 166 8.12 24.62 -22.27
N GLU A 167 9.44 24.75 -22.18
CA GLU A 167 10.17 26.02 -22.40
C GLU A 167 10.55 26.29 -23.86
N THR A 168 10.53 25.30 -24.76
CA THR A 168 11.13 25.46 -26.10
C THR A 168 10.18 25.98 -27.17
N GLY A 169 8.88 26.12 -26.89
CA GLY A 169 7.92 26.87 -27.71
C GLY A 169 7.68 26.34 -29.14
N ILE A 170 8.22 25.16 -29.49
CA ILE A 170 8.00 24.52 -30.79
C ILE A 170 7.13 23.27 -30.57
N VAL A 171 5.81 23.49 -30.64
CA VAL A 171 4.83 22.39 -30.65
C VAL A 171 4.73 21.84 -32.07
N ILE A 172 5.60 20.90 -32.43
CA ILE A 172 5.27 19.97 -33.52
C ILE A 172 4.29 18.97 -32.92
N GLY A 173 3.00 19.33 -32.94
CA GLY A 173 1.96 18.52 -32.33
C GLY A 173 1.93 17.13 -32.96
N PRO A 174 2.03 16.04 -32.17
CA PRO A 174 1.79 14.70 -32.68
C PRO A 174 0.40 14.66 -33.33
N ASP A 175 0.24 13.89 -34.40
CA ASP A 175 -1.07 13.76 -35.04
C ASP A 175 -2.12 13.22 -34.05
N GLU A 176 -3.39 13.50 -34.32
CA GLU A 176 -4.50 13.13 -33.42
C GLU A 176 -4.54 11.63 -33.12
N GLY A 177 -4.09 10.79 -34.07
CA GLY A 177 -3.99 9.34 -33.89
C GLY A 177 -2.92 8.95 -32.88
N MET A 178 -1.73 9.56 -32.94
CA MET A 178 -0.66 9.31 -31.99
C MET A 178 -1.02 9.80 -30.58
N LEU A 179 -1.69 10.94 -30.46
CA LEU A 179 -2.21 11.43 -29.17
C LEU A 179 -3.19 10.43 -28.54
N GLN A 180 -4.19 9.98 -29.32
CA GLN A 180 -5.16 9.00 -28.84
C GLN A 180 -4.51 7.66 -28.46
N MET A 181 -3.49 7.21 -29.20
CA MET A 181 -2.78 5.97 -28.87
C MET A 181 -1.93 6.11 -27.61
N HIS A 182 -1.27 7.26 -27.42
CA HIS A 182 -0.53 7.56 -26.20
C HIS A 182 -1.48 7.62 -24.99
N GLU A 183 -2.60 8.34 -25.09
CA GLU A 183 -3.61 8.43 -24.03
C GLU A 183 -4.19 7.07 -23.66
N ARG A 184 -4.51 6.22 -24.65
CA ARG A 184 -5.02 4.86 -24.39
C ARG A 184 -4.01 4.01 -23.65
N ARG A 185 -2.73 4.08 -24.02
CA ARG A 185 -1.67 3.36 -23.31
C ARG A 185 -1.54 3.87 -21.87
N GLN A 186 -1.44 5.18 -21.69
CA GLN A 186 -1.41 5.82 -20.36
C GLN A 186 -2.61 5.41 -19.49
N GLN A 187 -3.80 5.33 -20.09
CA GLN A 187 -5.00 4.90 -19.38
C GLN A 187 -4.91 3.44 -18.96
N ALA A 188 -4.50 2.54 -19.85
CA ALA A 188 -4.38 1.12 -19.56
C ALA A 188 -3.39 0.83 -18.42
N GLU A 189 -2.21 1.46 -18.43
CA GLU A 189 -1.20 1.27 -17.37
C GLU A 189 -1.70 1.81 -16.01
N ARG A 190 -2.38 2.97 -15.98
CA ARG A 190 -2.99 3.49 -14.74
C ARG A 190 -4.10 2.59 -14.20
N GLU A 191 -4.94 2.10 -15.10
CA GLU A 191 -6.03 1.18 -14.74
C GLU A 191 -5.47 -0.13 -14.18
N ALA A 192 -4.35 -0.64 -14.70
CA ALA A 192 -3.68 -1.81 -14.15
C ALA A 192 -3.27 -1.61 -12.68
N ILE A 193 -2.64 -0.48 -12.34
CA ILE A 193 -2.25 -0.16 -10.96
C ILE A 193 -3.48 -0.02 -10.05
N ASP A 194 -4.51 0.70 -10.51
CA ASP A 194 -5.75 0.88 -9.74
C ASP A 194 -6.51 -0.47 -9.54
N ASP A 195 -6.43 -1.37 -10.52
CA ASP A 195 -7.01 -2.70 -10.46
C ASP A 195 -6.22 -3.64 -9.54
N TYR A 196 -4.89 -3.57 -9.56
CA TYR A 196 -4.01 -4.26 -8.62
C TYR A 196 -4.37 -3.90 -7.17
N VAL A 197 -4.39 -2.60 -6.85
CA VAL A 197 -4.76 -2.10 -5.52
C VAL A 197 -6.17 -2.55 -5.13
N ARG A 198 -7.13 -2.55 -6.07
CA ARG A 198 -8.50 -2.99 -5.79
C ARG A 198 -8.57 -4.49 -5.47
N GLY A 199 -7.84 -5.33 -6.21
CA GLY A 199 -7.75 -6.76 -5.92
C GLY A 199 -7.22 -7.01 -4.51
N ARG A 200 -6.13 -6.33 -4.13
CA ARG A 200 -5.53 -6.42 -2.80
C ARG A 200 -6.47 -5.95 -1.69
N LEU A 201 -7.27 -4.90 -1.92
CA LEU A 201 -8.30 -4.46 -0.97
C LEU A 201 -9.42 -5.50 -0.80
N ASP A 202 -9.83 -6.17 -1.88
CA ASP A 202 -10.82 -7.24 -1.82
C ASP A 202 -10.27 -8.45 -1.04
N ASP A 203 -9.01 -8.84 -1.28
CA ASP A 203 -8.31 -9.88 -0.51
C ASP A 203 -8.22 -9.51 0.97
N LEU A 204 -7.85 -8.26 1.29
CA LEU A 204 -7.75 -7.77 2.65
C LEU A 204 -9.09 -7.81 3.39
N ALA A 205 -10.16 -7.40 2.72
CA ALA A 205 -11.51 -7.48 3.27
C ALA A 205 -11.93 -8.93 3.56
N MET A 206 -11.62 -9.86 2.64
CA MET A 206 -11.89 -11.29 2.83
C MET A 206 -11.08 -11.86 3.99
N GLN A 207 -9.77 -11.58 4.04
CA GLN A 207 -8.87 -12.08 5.08
C GLN A 207 -9.30 -11.58 6.46
N LEU A 208 -9.58 -10.28 6.62
CA LEU A 208 -10.06 -9.72 7.89
C LEU A 208 -11.38 -10.33 8.35
N GLN A 209 -12.32 -10.60 7.45
CA GLN A 209 -13.58 -11.25 7.81
C GLN A 209 -13.40 -12.70 8.27
N SER A 210 -12.35 -13.37 7.80
CA SER A 210 -12.05 -14.76 8.13
C SER A 210 -11.23 -14.94 9.41
N LEU A 211 -10.69 -13.86 9.99
CA LEU A 211 -9.80 -13.95 11.15
C LEU A 211 -10.50 -14.53 12.39
N PRO A 212 -9.96 -15.60 13.01
CA PRO A 212 -10.49 -16.17 14.24
C PRO A 212 -9.98 -15.39 15.46
N LEU A 213 -10.42 -14.13 15.62
CA LEU A 213 -10.03 -13.26 16.73
C LEU A 213 -10.38 -13.87 18.10
N LEU A 214 -9.48 -13.71 19.06
CA LEU A 214 -9.58 -14.15 20.45
C LEU A 214 -10.40 -13.16 21.29
N HIS A 215 -10.24 -11.86 21.06
CA HIS A 215 -10.76 -10.79 21.93
C HIS A 215 -11.55 -9.69 21.18
N GLY A 216 -11.24 -9.43 19.91
CA GLY A 216 -11.80 -8.34 19.11
C GLY A 216 -13.01 -8.67 18.24
N GLN A 217 -13.64 -7.63 17.69
CA GLN A 217 -14.65 -7.70 16.62
C GLN A 217 -14.19 -6.90 15.41
N THR A 218 -14.25 -7.48 14.22
CA THR A 218 -13.72 -6.91 12.96
C THR A 218 -14.58 -5.81 12.34
N GLY A 219 -15.72 -5.46 12.94
CA GLY A 219 -16.75 -4.62 12.33
C GLY A 219 -16.32 -3.19 11.99
N GLN A 220 -15.42 -2.58 12.78
CA GLN A 220 -14.97 -1.19 12.54
C GLN A 220 -13.97 -1.08 11.39
N ILE A 221 -13.07 -2.05 11.24
CA ILE A 221 -12.08 -2.09 10.16
C ILE A 221 -12.79 -2.31 8.80
N ALA A 222 -13.84 -3.14 8.79
CA ALA A 222 -14.65 -3.36 7.60
C ALA A 222 -15.31 -2.09 7.05
N GLN A 223 -15.71 -1.14 7.91
CA GLN A 223 -16.32 0.13 7.47
C GLN A 223 -15.29 1.09 6.84
N GLY A 224 -14.06 1.13 7.36
CA GLY A 224 -12.96 1.89 6.76
C GLY A 224 -12.64 1.41 5.35
N LEU A 225 -12.57 0.09 5.16
CA LEU A 225 -12.32 -0.54 3.86
C LEU A 225 -13.39 -0.24 2.82
N GLN A 226 -14.66 -0.25 3.21
CA GLN A 226 -15.76 0.12 2.31
C GLN A 226 -15.64 1.57 1.83
N SER A 227 -15.17 2.47 2.69
CA SER A 227 -15.00 3.89 2.34
C SER A 227 -13.86 4.11 1.35
N MET A 228 -12.72 3.43 1.52
CA MET A 228 -11.60 3.49 0.57
C MET A 228 -11.90 2.78 -0.75
N ARG A 229 -12.64 1.66 -0.72
CA ARG A 229 -13.12 1.02 -1.94
C ARG A 229 -14.04 1.95 -2.73
N ALA A 230 -14.94 2.67 -2.05
CA ALA A 230 -15.83 3.61 -2.68
C ALA A 230 -15.06 4.74 -3.38
N SER A 231 -14.02 5.32 -2.76
CA SER A 231 -13.22 6.40 -3.36
C SER A 231 -12.47 5.97 -4.61
N LEU A 232 -12.01 4.72 -4.70
CA LEU A 232 -11.35 4.18 -5.90
C LEU A 232 -12.34 3.90 -7.06
N THR A 233 -13.59 3.59 -6.75
CA THR A 233 -14.63 3.27 -7.76
C THR A 233 -15.34 4.50 -8.35
N MET A 234 -15.30 5.66 -7.69
CA MET A 234 -15.90 6.87 -8.25
C MET A 234 -15.05 7.35 -9.44
N SER A 235 -15.62 7.28 -10.65
CA SER A 235 -15.08 8.00 -11.80
C SER A 235 -15.18 9.51 -11.53
N PRO A 236 -14.19 10.33 -11.93
CA PRO A 236 -14.38 11.77 -11.91
C PRO A 236 -15.62 12.07 -12.75
N THR A 237 -16.63 12.67 -12.12
CA THR A 237 -17.76 13.24 -12.85
C THR A 237 -17.16 14.17 -13.91
N PRO A 238 -17.51 14.03 -15.20
CA PRO A 238 -16.96 14.91 -16.22
C PRO A 238 -17.24 16.34 -15.80
N GLU A 239 -16.16 17.09 -15.56
CA GLU A 239 -16.20 18.49 -15.21
C GLU A 239 -17.03 19.18 -16.30
N LYS A 240 -18.15 19.80 -15.91
CA LYS A 240 -19.00 20.53 -16.85
C LYS A 240 -18.13 21.54 -17.59
N SER A 241 -17.91 21.27 -18.87
CA SER A 241 -17.34 22.20 -19.84
C SER A 241 -17.95 23.59 -19.63
N ALA A 242 -17.12 24.54 -19.24
CA ALA A 242 -17.52 25.94 -19.10
C ALA A 242 -18.13 26.43 -20.44
N PRO A 243 -19.22 27.21 -20.41
CA PRO A 243 -19.82 27.71 -21.64
C PRO A 243 -18.83 28.66 -22.33
N ALA A 244 -18.59 28.40 -23.62
CA ALA A 244 -17.85 29.28 -24.49
C ALA A 244 -18.46 30.70 -24.43
N ILE A 245 -17.67 31.66 -23.95
CA ILE A 245 -18.01 33.06 -24.04
C ILE A 245 -17.76 33.47 -25.49
N LEU A 246 -18.84 33.72 -26.23
CA LEU A 246 -18.86 34.37 -27.55
C LEU A 246 -18.71 35.89 -27.40
#